data_AF-A0A819WCJ1-F1
#
_entry.id   AF-A0A819WCJ1-F1
#
_cell.length_a   1.000
_cell.length_b   1.000
_cell.length_c   1.000
_cell.angle_alpha   90.00
_cell.angle_beta   90.00
_cell.angle_gamma   90.00
#
_symmetry.space_group_name_H-M   'P 1'
#
loop_
_entity.id
_entity.type
_entity.pdbx_description
1 polymer ?
#
loop_
_entity_poly.entity_id
_entity_poly.type
_entity_poly.pdbx_seq_one_letter_code
_entity_poly.pdbx_strand_id
1 'polypeptide(L)'
;SSYLEQHMTSGTPYIKGLYYPINERQKGIKKDEVIKLIRQASKLILEGFSLPVNAHDNLAPDGQLFVEMCEKDKEFCSLVTTRTSNRNFACLDFWVEDFVHEYRQWQVEGFIDNGRNISCPFNHTLLHELRKKYGIKHSKLDQ
;
A
#
# COMPACT_ATOMS: atom_id res chain seq x y z
N SER A 1 1.46 -7.49 -10.20
CA SER A 1 1.44 -6.28 -11.06
C SER A 1 0.89 -5.05 -10.34
N SER A 2 0.78 -5.04 -8.99
CA SER A 2 -0.03 -4.03 -8.28
C SER A 2 0.75 -2.80 -7.77
N TYR A 3 2.04 -2.92 -7.47
CA TYR A 3 2.91 -1.83 -7.00
C TYR A 3 3.08 -0.74 -8.06
N LEU A 4 3.26 -1.13 -9.32
CA LEU A 4 3.34 -0.19 -10.42
C LEU A 4 2.01 0.59 -10.56
N GLU A 5 0.86 -0.09 -10.51
CA GLU A 5 -0.46 0.55 -10.63
C GLU A 5 -0.76 1.56 -9.51
N GLN A 6 -0.24 1.34 -8.29
CA GLN A 6 -0.42 2.24 -7.14
C GLN A 6 0.42 3.52 -7.22
N HIS A 7 1.55 3.47 -7.91
CA HIS A 7 2.42 4.62 -8.15
C HIS A 7 2.19 5.31 -9.50
N MET A 8 1.57 4.64 -10.49
CA MET A 8 1.43 5.17 -11.87
C MET A 8 0.77 6.55 -11.93
N THR A 9 -0.24 6.82 -11.10
CA THR A 9 -0.91 8.14 -11.14
C THR A 9 -0.22 9.18 -10.27
N SER A 10 0.51 8.78 -9.22
CA SER A 10 1.29 9.72 -8.39
C SER A 10 2.37 10.46 -9.21
N GLY A 11 2.98 9.77 -10.20
CA GLY A 11 3.92 10.37 -11.14
C GLY A 11 3.28 11.18 -12.28
N THR A 12 1.95 11.23 -12.36
CA THR A 12 1.23 11.92 -13.45
C THR A 12 0.38 13.06 -12.88
N PRO A 13 0.93 14.28 -12.73
CA PRO A 13 0.26 15.40 -12.05
C PRO A 13 -1.01 15.89 -12.75
N TYR A 14 -1.31 15.41 -13.95
CA TYR A 14 -2.50 15.77 -14.73
C TYR A 14 -3.58 14.68 -14.74
N ILE A 15 -3.39 13.59 -14.00
CA ILE A 15 -4.36 12.48 -13.90
C ILE A 15 -4.75 12.30 -12.42
N LYS A 16 -6.05 12.27 -12.12
CA LYS A 16 -6.56 11.89 -10.79
C LYS A 16 -6.83 10.38 -10.74
N GLY A 17 -6.10 9.67 -9.89
CA GLY A 17 -6.30 8.25 -9.63
C GLY A 17 -7.54 7.99 -8.77
N LEU A 18 -8.33 6.98 -9.15
CA LEU A 18 -9.36 6.37 -8.32
C LEU A 18 -9.03 4.90 -8.13
N TYR A 19 -9.00 4.44 -6.89
CA TYR A 19 -8.48 3.14 -6.55
C TYR A 19 -9.58 2.23 -6.02
N TYR A 20 -9.61 1.01 -6.55
CA TYR A 20 -10.51 -0.01 -6.06
C TYR A 20 -10.19 -0.35 -4.59
N PRO A 21 -11.20 -0.43 -3.69
CA PRO A 21 -10.99 -0.65 -2.27
C PRO A 21 -10.12 -1.87 -1.99
N ILE A 22 -8.99 -1.66 -1.33
CA ILE A 22 -7.99 -2.72 -1.11
C ILE A 22 -8.56 -3.93 -0.36
N ASN A 23 -9.38 -3.67 0.67
CA ASN A 23 -10.06 -4.69 1.48
C ASN A 23 -10.99 -5.61 0.66
N GLU A 24 -11.40 -5.17 -0.54
CA GLU A 24 -12.29 -5.93 -1.42
C GLU A 24 -11.52 -6.65 -2.53
N ARG A 25 -10.26 -6.28 -2.82
CA ARG A 25 -9.49 -6.85 -3.94
C ARG A 25 -9.30 -8.37 -3.80
N GLN A 26 -8.97 -8.85 -2.60
CA GLN A 26 -8.76 -10.28 -2.34
C GLN A 26 -10.02 -11.13 -2.52
N LYS A 27 -11.21 -10.51 -2.44
CA LYS A 27 -12.51 -11.18 -2.65
C LYS A 27 -12.93 -11.22 -4.12
N GLY A 28 -12.07 -10.75 -5.02
CA GLY A 28 -12.37 -10.51 -6.42
C GLY A 28 -13.00 -9.14 -6.67
N ILE A 29 -13.05 -8.77 -7.94
CA ILE A 29 -13.64 -7.49 -8.37
C ILE A 29 -15.17 -7.57 -8.30
N LYS A 30 -15.75 -6.68 -7.51
CA LYS A 30 -17.19 -6.54 -7.32
C LYS A 30 -17.72 -5.44 -8.23
N LYS A 31 -18.72 -5.78 -9.03
CA LYS A 31 -19.40 -4.87 -9.95
C LYS A 31 -19.82 -3.57 -9.26
N ASP A 32 -20.43 -3.66 -8.08
CA ASP A 32 -20.95 -2.49 -7.37
C ASP A 32 -19.86 -1.53 -6.92
N GLU A 33 -18.69 -2.04 -6.50
CA GLU A 33 -17.54 -1.20 -6.14
C GLU A 33 -16.96 -0.52 -7.38
N VAL A 34 -16.90 -1.20 -8.53
CA VAL A 34 -16.50 -0.57 -9.79
C VAL A 34 -17.48 0.52 -10.21
N ILE A 35 -18.79 0.28 -10.10
CA ILE A 35 -19.82 1.28 -10.42
C ILE A 35 -19.67 2.52 -9.52
N LYS A 36 -19.35 2.35 -8.23
CA LYS A 36 -19.08 3.48 -7.34
C LYS A 36 -17.89 4.32 -7.82
N LEU A 37 -16.80 3.69 -8.25
CA LEU A 37 -15.63 4.40 -8.79
C LEU A 37 -15.99 5.17 -10.08
N ILE A 38 -16.76 4.56 -10.99
CA ILE A 38 -17.21 5.24 -12.21
C ILE A 38 -18.06 6.47 -11.86
N ARG A 39 -18.98 6.35 -10.90
CA ARG A 39 -19.78 7.50 -10.43
C ARG A 39 -18.93 8.60 -9.80
N GLN A 40 -17.90 8.23 -9.03
CA GLN A 40 -16.93 9.19 -8.49
C GLN A 40 -16.17 9.90 -9.60
N ALA A 41 -15.74 9.17 -10.65
CA ALA A 41 -15.09 9.76 -11.81
C ALA A 41 -16.00 10.76 -12.53
N SER A 42 -17.26 10.39 -12.79
CA SER A 42 -18.25 11.31 -13.39
C SER A 42 -18.42 12.58 -12.56
N LYS A 43 -18.50 12.44 -11.24
CA LYS A 43 -18.63 13.59 -10.32
C LYS A 43 -17.41 14.51 -10.39
N LEU A 44 -16.20 13.94 -10.35
CA LEU A 44 -14.94 14.70 -10.47
C LEU A 44 -14.81 15.43 -11.80
N ILE A 45 -15.31 14.85 -12.89
CA ILE A 45 -15.32 15.52 -14.21
C ILE A 45 -16.27 16.73 -14.19
N LEU A 46 -17.44 16.59 -13.58
CA LEU A 46 -18.44 17.66 -13.52
C LEU A 46 -18.04 18.81 -12.58
N GLU A 47 -17.50 18.48 -11.41
CA GLU A 47 -17.09 19.46 -10.39
C GLU A 47 -15.70 20.05 -10.67
N GLY A 48 -14.90 19.38 -11.50
CA GLY A 48 -13.50 19.67 -11.68
C GLY A 48 -12.64 19.18 -10.52
N PHE A 49 -11.33 19.13 -10.74
CA PHE A 49 -10.33 18.87 -9.71
C PHE A 49 -9.10 19.74 -9.96
N SER A 50 -8.33 20.02 -8.90
CA SER A 50 -7.15 20.88 -8.99
C SER A 50 -6.03 20.20 -9.79
N LEU A 51 -5.40 20.98 -10.67
CA LEU A 51 -4.19 20.60 -11.40
C LEU A 51 -3.04 21.55 -11.03
N PRO A 52 -1.81 21.04 -10.80
CA PRO A 52 -1.46 19.62 -10.74
C PRO A 52 -2.09 18.92 -9.52
N VAL A 53 -2.42 17.63 -9.65
CA VAL A 53 -2.87 16.81 -8.53
C VAL A 53 -1.69 16.61 -7.58
N ASN A 54 -1.90 16.89 -6.29
CA ASN A 54 -0.89 16.61 -5.27
C ASN A 54 -0.56 15.10 -5.28
N ALA A 55 0.73 14.78 -5.40
CA ALA A 55 1.19 13.40 -5.54
C ALA A 55 0.78 12.50 -4.37
N HIS A 56 0.77 13.04 -3.13
CA HIS A 56 0.35 12.32 -1.93
C HIS A 56 -1.17 12.04 -1.95
N ASP A 57 -1.97 13.03 -2.31
CA ASP A 57 -3.44 12.89 -2.42
C ASP A 57 -3.87 12.05 -3.62
N ASN A 58 -2.94 11.73 -4.52
CA ASN A 58 -3.14 10.87 -5.68
C ASN A 58 -2.70 9.42 -5.46
N LEU A 59 -2.13 9.11 -4.31
CA LEU A 59 -1.82 7.72 -3.93
C LEU A 59 -3.09 6.99 -3.49
N ALA A 60 -3.08 5.67 -3.68
CA ALA A 60 -4.03 4.79 -3.03
C ALA A 60 -3.82 4.80 -1.50
N PRO A 61 -4.83 4.41 -0.69
CA PRO A 61 -4.71 4.45 0.78
C PRO A 61 -3.52 3.69 1.36
N ASP A 62 -3.11 2.58 0.73
CA ASP A 62 -1.92 1.81 1.08
C ASP A 62 -0.62 2.53 0.71
N GLY A 63 -0.58 3.22 -0.43
CA GLY A 63 0.52 4.10 -0.79
C GLY A 63 0.68 5.28 0.17
N GLN A 64 -0.44 5.91 0.58
CA GLN A 64 -0.43 6.99 1.59
C GLN A 64 0.08 6.48 2.94
N LEU A 65 -0.40 5.31 3.37
CA LEU A 65 0.07 4.65 4.58
C LEU A 65 1.58 4.38 4.51
N PHE A 66 2.07 3.85 3.39
CA PHE A 66 3.48 3.53 3.21
C PHE A 66 4.38 4.77 3.28
N VAL A 67 3.96 5.87 2.64
CA VAL A 67 4.68 7.15 2.70
C VAL A 67 4.72 7.66 4.14
N GLU A 68 3.58 7.70 4.84
CA GLU A 68 3.54 8.17 6.24
C GLU A 68 4.34 7.26 7.19
N MET A 69 4.37 5.95 6.92
CA MET A 69 5.23 5.02 7.64
C MET A 69 6.71 5.40 7.45
N CYS A 70 7.17 5.63 6.22
CA CYS A 70 8.55 6.06 5.96
C CYS A 70 8.87 7.44 6.57
N GLU A 71 7.88 8.34 6.63
CA GLU A 71 8.05 9.65 7.25
C GLU A 71 8.29 9.56 8.76
N LYS A 72 7.54 8.69 9.44
CA LYS A 72 7.56 8.51 10.90
C LYS A 72 8.63 7.51 11.38
N ASP A 73 8.92 6.49 10.61
CA ASP A 73 9.88 5.44 10.91
C ASP A 73 11.01 5.44 9.85
N LYS A 74 12.11 6.12 10.19
CA LYS A 74 13.26 6.26 9.29
C LYS A 74 14.03 4.96 9.11
N GLU A 75 13.99 4.07 10.09
CA GLU A 75 14.61 2.75 9.99
C GLU A 75 13.85 1.87 9.00
N PHE A 76 12.51 1.83 9.12
CA PHE A 76 11.65 1.21 8.13
C PHE A 76 11.89 1.81 6.74
N CYS A 77 11.91 3.15 6.62
CA CYS A 77 12.11 3.77 5.32
C CYS A 77 13.45 3.35 4.69
N SER A 78 14.52 3.33 5.48
CA SER A 78 15.80 2.84 5.00
C SER A 78 15.71 1.36 4.61
N LEU A 79 15.08 0.52 5.43
CA LEU A 79 14.94 -0.92 5.20
C LEU A 79 14.35 -1.23 3.82
N VAL A 80 13.34 -0.46 3.40
CA VAL A 80 12.58 -0.70 2.16
C VAL A 80 13.10 0.06 0.93
N THR A 81 14.04 1.00 1.09
CA THR A 81 14.54 1.83 -0.02
C THR A 81 16.03 1.67 -0.30
N THR A 82 16.83 1.31 0.71
CA THR A 82 18.29 1.36 0.61
C THR A 82 18.88 0.02 0.17
N ARG A 83 19.41 -0.02 -1.05
CA ARG A 83 20.11 -1.20 -1.60
C ARG A 83 21.58 -1.20 -1.16
N THR A 84 21.97 -2.21 -0.37
CA THR A 84 23.37 -2.45 0.03
C THR A 84 23.66 -3.95 0.03
N SER A 85 24.92 -4.34 -0.12
CA SER A 85 25.35 -5.75 -0.12
C SER A 85 25.05 -6.49 1.19
N ASN A 86 24.85 -5.77 2.29
CA ASN A 86 24.74 -6.33 3.63
C ASN A 86 23.29 -6.41 4.13
N ARG A 87 22.31 -6.04 3.31
CA ARG A 87 20.89 -6.06 3.69
C ARG A 87 20.16 -7.20 3.02
N ASN A 88 19.22 -7.80 3.76
CA ASN A 88 18.36 -8.84 3.24
C ASN A 88 17.48 -8.27 2.11
N PHE A 89 17.61 -8.84 0.92
CA PHE A 89 16.85 -8.43 -0.26
C PHE A 89 15.34 -8.65 -0.09
N ALA A 90 14.92 -9.56 0.79
CA ALA A 90 13.51 -9.88 1.04
C ALA A 90 12.67 -8.69 1.55
N CYS A 91 13.29 -7.70 2.19
CA CYS A 91 12.60 -6.49 2.66
C CYS A 91 12.61 -5.35 1.61
N LEU A 92 13.33 -5.54 0.50
CA LEU A 92 13.44 -4.59 -0.61
C LEU A 92 12.63 -5.03 -1.82
N ASP A 93 12.41 -6.34 -1.97
CA ASP A 93 11.60 -6.95 -3.04
C ASP A 93 10.24 -7.38 -2.51
N PHE A 94 9.31 -6.43 -2.45
CA PHE A 94 7.97 -6.62 -1.91
C PHE A 94 6.94 -5.78 -2.66
N TRP A 95 5.68 -6.21 -2.58
CA TRP A 95 4.54 -5.37 -2.93
C TRP A 95 4.13 -4.57 -1.68
N VAL A 96 3.78 -3.29 -1.82
CA VAL A 96 3.37 -2.46 -0.67
C VAL A 96 2.24 -3.11 0.10
N GLU A 97 1.35 -3.84 -0.57
CA GLU A 97 0.27 -4.59 0.05
C GLU A 97 0.75 -5.73 0.95
N ASP A 98 1.89 -6.37 0.64
CA ASP A 98 2.45 -7.42 1.50
C ASP A 98 2.84 -6.82 2.85
N PHE A 99 3.47 -5.65 2.85
CA PHE A 99 3.75 -4.89 4.08
C PHE A 99 2.46 -4.40 4.73
N VAL A 100 1.60 -3.72 3.97
CA VAL A 100 0.35 -3.11 4.46
C VAL A 100 -0.60 -4.16 5.01
N HIS A 101 -0.52 -5.43 4.61
CA HIS A 101 -1.34 -6.52 5.14
C HIS A 101 -0.56 -7.51 6.03
N GLU A 102 0.72 -7.24 6.34
CA GLU A 102 1.59 -8.13 7.14
C GLU A 102 1.56 -9.55 6.58
N TYR A 103 1.86 -9.70 5.29
CA TYR A 103 1.99 -10.98 4.63
C TYR A 103 3.45 -11.44 4.64
N ARG A 104 3.67 -12.75 4.84
CA ARG A 104 5.00 -13.39 4.81
C ARG A 104 6.04 -12.71 5.72
N GLN A 105 7.13 -12.17 5.16
CA GLN A 105 8.25 -11.57 5.90
C GLN A 105 7.86 -10.37 6.74
N TRP A 106 6.69 -9.80 6.48
CA TRP A 106 6.12 -8.67 7.20
C TRP A 106 5.26 -9.10 8.39
N GLN A 107 5.08 -10.40 8.64
CA GLN A 107 4.44 -10.89 9.86
C GLN A 107 5.38 -10.72 11.06
N VAL A 108 4.79 -10.60 12.26
CA VAL A 108 5.55 -10.48 13.52
C VAL A 108 6.58 -11.60 13.68
N GLU A 109 6.19 -12.84 13.33
CA GLU A 109 7.05 -14.02 13.43
C GLU A 109 7.92 -14.25 12.16
N GLY A 110 7.73 -13.43 11.12
CA GLY A 110 8.26 -13.66 9.79
C GLY A 110 7.60 -14.85 9.08
N PHE A 111 8.29 -15.39 8.08
CA PHE A 111 7.87 -16.62 7.39
C PHE A 111 9.05 -17.55 7.13
N ILE A 112 8.78 -18.85 7.09
CA ILE A 112 9.79 -19.86 6.81
C ILE A 112 9.85 -20.10 5.29
N ASP A 113 11.02 -19.88 4.70
CA ASP A 113 11.33 -20.25 3.33
C ASP A 113 12.54 -21.19 3.30
N ASN A 114 12.39 -22.37 2.72
CA ASN A 114 13.45 -23.38 2.63
C ASN A 114 14.19 -23.64 3.96
N GLY A 115 13.45 -23.68 5.07
CA GLY A 115 13.99 -23.92 6.42
C GLY A 115 14.68 -22.71 7.07
N ARG A 116 14.69 -21.55 6.42
CA ARG A 116 15.21 -20.29 7.00
C ARG A 116 14.05 -19.39 7.38
N ASN A 117 14.09 -18.82 8.58
CA ASN A 117 13.14 -17.78 8.95
C ASN A 117 13.56 -16.45 8.30
N ILE A 118 12.64 -15.85 7.54
CA ILE A 118 12.81 -14.56 6.89
C ILE A 118 11.82 -13.60 7.55
N SER A 119 12.36 -12.57 8.20
CA SER A 119 11.60 -11.49 8.81
C SER A 119 12.18 -10.13 8.45
N CYS A 120 11.30 -9.13 8.36
CA CYS A 120 11.65 -7.74 8.15
C CYS A 120 11.29 -6.94 9.40
N PRO A 121 12.28 -6.34 10.10
CA PRO A 121 12.02 -5.62 11.34
C PRO A 121 11.43 -4.24 11.05
N PHE A 122 10.26 -3.94 11.62
CA PHE A 122 9.66 -2.60 11.57
C PHE A 122 8.68 -2.38 12.72
N ASN A 123 8.20 -1.15 12.89
CA ASN A 123 7.22 -0.83 13.92
C ASN A 123 5.80 -1.30 13.57
N HIS A 124 5.43 -2.52 13.98
CA HIS A 124 4.10 -3.09 13.78
C HIS A 124 2.98 -2.26 14.44
N THR A 125 3.24 -1.67 15.62
CA THR A 125 2.26 -0.84 16.33
C THR A 125 1.88 0.38 15.50
N LEU A 126 2.88 1.07 14.94
CA LEU A 126 2.66 2.21 14.06
C LEU A 126 1.89 1.81 12.80
N LEU A 127 2.23 0.68 12.18
CA LEU A 127 1.48 0.16 11.04
C LEU A 127 -0.01 -0.05 11.39
N HIS A 128 -0.32 -0.64 12.54
CA HIS A 128 -1.70 -0.89 12.96
C HIS A 128 -2.47 0.40 13.23
N GLU A 129 -1.82 1.43 13.78
CA GLU A 129 -2.40 2.76 13.94
C GLU A 129 -2.72 3.42 12.58
N LEU A 130 -1.78 3.38 11.65
CA LEU A 130 -1.96 3.95 10.31
C LEU A 130 -3.03 3.19 9.52
N ARG A 131 -3.12 1.86 9.63
CA ARG A 131 -4.21 1.09 9.01
C ARG A 131 -5.58 1.57 9.47
N LYS A 132 -5.75 1.84 10.77
CA LYS A 132 -7.00 2.39 11.30
C LYS A 132 -7.28 3.77 10.70
N LYS A 133 -6.27 4.64 10.62
CA LYS A 133 -6.36 5.98 10.02
C LYS A 133 -6.85 5.93 8.57
N TYR A 134 -6.31 5.01 7.77
CA TYR A 134 -6.63 4.87 6.34
C TYR A 134 -7.78 3.89 6.04
N GLY A 135 -8.46 3.35 7.07
CA GLY A 135 -9.60 2.44 6.90
C GLY A 135 -9.24 1.08 6.28
N ILE A 136 -7.99 0.65 6.40
CA ILE A 136 -7.49 -0.63 5.90
C ILE A 136 -7.76 -1.68 6.98
N LYS A 137 -8.62 -2.65 6.66
CA LYS A 137 -9.01 -3.70 7.60
C LYS A 137 -8.11 -4.91 7.41
N HIS A 138 -7.78 -5.56 8.51
CA HIS A 138 -7.10 -6.85 8.45
C HIS A 138 -8.10 -7.87 7.85
N SER A 139 -7.85 -8.31 6.62
CA SER A 139 -8.46 -9.53 6.13
C SER A 139 -7.77 -10.68 6.87
N LYS A 140 -8.41 -11.17 7.93
CA LYS A 140 -8.23 -12.58 8.26
C LYS A 140 -8.74 -13.34 7.03
N LEU A 141 -7.84 -13.69 6.12
CA LEU A 141 -8.03 -14.92 5.37
C LEU A 141 -7.94 -15.99 6.44
N ASP A 142 -9.11 -16.41 6.92
CA ASP A 142 -9.26 -17.55 7.81
C ASP A 142 -8.41 -18.69 7.23
N GLN A 143 -7.37 -19.08 7.99
CA GLN A 143 -6.72 -20.37 7.87
C GLN A 143 -7.69 -21.45 8.37
#